data_AF-A0A830FHE5-F1
#
_entry.id   AF-A0A830FHE5-F1
#
_cell.length_a   1.000
_cell.length_b   1.000
_cell.length_c   1.000
_cell.angle_alpha   90.00
_cell.angle_beta   90.00
_cell.angle_gamma   90.00
#
_symmetry.space_group_name_H-M   'P 1'
#
loop_
_entity.id
_entity.type
_entity.pdbx_description
1 polymer ?
#
loop_
_entity_poly.entity_id
_entity_poly.type
_entity_poly.pdbx_seq_one_letter_code
_entity_poly.pdbx_strand_id
1 'polypeptide(L)'
;MGSDEESTGTGAAFRGQWRVDYGDYDPAAVEAALESEWRRDLLLADYENAAEDGRNKETLLIQSFYVSLALFGLLLDVASRLYWNGRLAELAGVAAVGALLFCLLSNWSLRYRRGRNAAWDRRSEIEDYVERVDDALLRSNDAKFKRLTRVENGRYRLDGQRWYETGSIADLVVYTELGIGALWVVVATYAVATLA
;
A
#
# COMPACT_ATOMS: atom_id res chain seq x y z
N MET A 1 39.43 -37.46 -12.53
CA MET A 1 39.81 -36.05 -12.27
C MET A 1 38.80 -35.18 -13.01
N GLY A 2 38.14 -34.26 -12.28
CA GLY A 2 37.10 -33.35 -12.77
C GLY A 2 35.72 -33.74 -12.23
N SER A 3 35.46 -33.63 -10.92
CA SER A 3 35.03 -32.43 -10.16
C SER A 3 33.54 -32.12 -10.32
N ASP A 4 32.81 -32.38 -9.23
CA ASP A 4 31.49 -31.83 -8.90
C ASP A 4 31.50 -30.30 -8.92
N GLU A 5 30.39 -29.67 -9.33
CA GLU A 5 30.00 -28.34 -8.84
C GLU A 5 28.49 -28.10 -9.08
N GLU A 6 27.71 -28.48 -8.07
CA GLU A 6 26.81 -27.61 -7.32
C GLU A 6 26.19 -26.41 -8.06
N SER A 7 25.08 -26.66 -8.77
CA SER A 7 24.16 -25.59 -9.22
C SER A 7 23.25 -25.16 -8.07
N THR A 8 23.68 -24.11 -7.37
CA THR A 8 22.87 -23.30 -6.46
C THR A 8 21.73 -22.62 -7.21
N GLY A 9 20.56 -23.26 -7.22
CA GLY A 9 19.30 -22.67 -7.64
C GLY A 9 18.84 -21.60 -6.63
N THR A 10 19.38 -20.40 -6.80
CA THR A 10 18.91 -19.17 -6.16
C THR A 10 17.44 -18.92 -6.53
N GLY A 11 16.66 -18.52 -5.53
CA GLY A 11 15.20 -18.37 -5.61
C GLY A 11 14.75 -17.58 -6.84
N ALA A 12 14.16 -18.30 -7.79
CA ALA A 12 13.43 -17.69 -8.87
C ALA A 12 12.19 -17.00 -8.30
N ALA A 13 12.17 -15.69 -8.50
CA ALA A 13 11.09 -14.79 -8.17
C ALA A 13 9.72 -15.35 -8.59
N PHE A 14 8.78 -15.41 -7.64
CA PHE A 14 7.34 -15.35 -7.92
C PHE A 14 7.00 -13.96 -8.49
N ARG A 15 7.44 -13.69 -9.72
CA ARG A 15 7.00 -12.58 -10.58
C ARG A 15 6.19 -13.13 -11.76
N GLY A 16 5.32 -14.09 -11.48
CA GLY A 16 4.23 -14.44 -12.40
C GLY A 16 3.15 -13.39 -12.27
N GLN A 17 3.13 -12.39 -13.16
CA GLN A 17 1.89 -11.69 -13.48
C GLN A 17 0.93 -12.72 -14.08
N TRP A 18 0.11 -13.35 -13.23
CA TRP A 18 -1.12 -13.99 -13.69
C TRP A 18 -2.09 -12.88 -14.06
N ARG A 19 -1.92 -12.31 -15.25
CA ARG A 19 -3.02 -11.64 -15.95
C ARG A 19 -3.86 -12.76 -16.54
N VAL A 20 -5.07 -12.95 -16.01
CA VAL A 20 -6.07 -13.74 -16.73
C VAL A 20 -6.47 -12.88 -17.93
N ASP A 21 -5.96 -13.25 -19.11
CA ASP A 21 -6.33 -12.62 -20.37
C ASP A 21 -7.73 -13.13 -20.74
N TYR A 22 -8.75 -12.37 -20.33
CA TYR A 22 -10.12 -12.59 -20.77
C TYR A 22 -10.21 -12.03 -22.18
N GLY A 23 -10.00 -12.87 -23.21
CA GLY A 23 -10.34 -12.53 -24.59
C GLY A 23 -11.84 -12.19 -24.75
N ASP A 24 -12.34 -12.19 -25.99
CA ASP A 24 -13.77 -11.98 -26.27
C ASP A 24 -14.64 -12.84 -25.32
N TYR A 25 -15.48 -12.17 -24.53
CA TYR A 25 -16.23 -12.72 -23.41
C TYR A 25 -17.14 -13.87 -23.84
N ASP A 26 -16.80 -15.10 -23.43
CA ASP A 26 -17.64 -16.30 -23.59
C ASP A 26 -18.20 -16.75 -22.23
N PRO A 27 -19.50 -16.51 -21.96
CA PRO A 27 -20.12 -16.88 -20.69
C PRO A 27 -20.13 -18.40 -20.45
N ALA A 28 -20.15 -19.26 -21.48
CA ALA A 28 -20.18 -20.72 -21.31
C ALA A 28 -18.83 -21.29 -20.85
N ALA A 29 -17.71 -20.75 -21.36
CA ALA A 29 -16.36 -21.11 -20.91
C ALA A 29 -16.11 -20.69 -19.45
N VAL A 30 -16.78 -19.61 -19.03
CA VAL A 30 -16.70 -19.05 -17.69
C VAL A 30 -17.56 -19.83 -16.69
N GLU A 31 -18.73 -20.34 -17.10
CA GLU A 31 -19.57 -21.21 -16.28
C GLU A 31 -18.90 -22.58 -16.04
N ALA A 32 -18.35 -23.19 -17.10
CA ALA A 32 -17.53 -24.41 -16.99
C ALA A 32 -16.24 -24.21 -16.15
N ALA A 33 -15.74 -22.97 -16.09
CA ALA A 33 -14.62 -22.61 -15.23
C ALA A 33 -15.00 -22.55 -13.74
N LEU A 34 -16.23 -22.26 -13.37
CA LEU A 34 -16.65 -22.21 -11.96
C LEU A 34 -17.27 -23.51 -11.44
N GLU A 35 -17.62 -24.44 -12.32
CA GLU A 35 -18.16 -25.75 -11.92
C GLU A 35 -17.18 -26.62 -11.12
N SER A 36 -15.86 -26.38 -11.24
CA SER A 36 -14.89 -27.10 -10.41
C SER A 36 -14.75 -26.42 -9.04
N GLU A 37 -15.12 -27.12 -7.96
CA GLU A 37 -14.96 -26.72 -6.55
C GLU A 37 -13.57 -26.11 -6.27
N TRP A 38 -12.53 -26.70 -6.85
CA TRP A 38 -11.15 -26.22 -6.77
C TRP A 38 -10.93 -24.78 -7.28
N ARG A 39 -11.55 -24.36 -8.39
CA ARG A 39 -11.40 -22.98 -8.91
C ARG A 39 -12.12 -21.96 -8.04
N ARG A 40 -13.26 -22.35 -7.47
CA ARG A 40 -14.00 -21.53 -6.49
C ARG A 40 -13.17 -21.30 -5.23
N ASP A 41 -12.56 -22.36 -4.69
CA ASP A 41 -11.68 -22.27 -3.53
C ASP A 41 -10.45 -21.40 -3.79
N LEU A 42 -9.86 -21.51 -4.99
CA LEU A 42 -8.73 -20.68 -5.39
C LEU A 42 -9.10 -19.19 -5.44
N LEU A 43 -10.26 -18.84 -6.02
CA LEU A 43 -10.73 -17.46 -6.09
C LEU A 43 -11.02 -16.88 -4.70
N LEU A 44 -11.62 -17.67 -3.81
CA LEU A 44 -11.86 -17.29 -2.42
C LEU A 44 -10.53 -17.07 -1.67
N ALA A 45 -9.56 -17.96 -1.84
CA ALA A 45 -8.24 -17.81 -1.24
C ALA A 45 -7.51 -16.55 -1.75
N ASP A 46 -7.57 -16.27 -3.05
CA ASP A 46 -7.00 -15.06 -3.65
C ASP A 46 -7.69 -13.78 -3.14
N TYR A 47 -9.01 -13.83 -2.99
CA TYR A 47 -9.81 -12.74 -2.44
C TYR A 47 -9.44 -12.43 -0.98
N GLU A 48 -9.32 -13.46 -0.15
CA GLU A 48 -8.94 -13.33 1.26
C GLU A 48 -7.50 -12.81 1.38
N ASN A 49 -6.57 -13.36 0.60
CA ASN A 49 -5.18 -12.94 0.57
C ASN A 49 -5.03 -11.46 0.13
N ALA A 50 -5.75 -11.04 -0.90
CA ALA A 50 -5.78 -9.66 -1.35
C ALA A 50 -6.31 -8.70 -0.26
N ALA A 51 -7.32 -9.13 0.50
CA ALA A 51 -7.85 -8.36 1.61
C ALA A 51 -6.88 -8.27 2.79
N GLU A 52 -6.19 -9.35 3.12
CA GLU A 52 -5.18 -9.39 4.18
C GLU A 52 -3.96 -8.54 3.83
N ASP A 53 -3.44 -8.64 2.60
CA ASP A 53 -2.31 -7.80 2.17
C ASP A 53 -2.69 -6.32 2.20
N GLY A 54 -3.88 -5.96 1.72
CA GLY A 54 -4.41 -4.60 1.80
C GLY A 54 -4.41 -4.04 3.23
N ARG A 55 -4.92 -4.81 4.21
CA ARG A 55 -4.95 -4.44 5.64
C ARG A 55 -3.56 -4.39 6.27
N ASN A 56 -2.68 -5.32 5.89
CA ASN A 56 -1.29 -5.33 6.37
C ASN A 56 -0.54 -4.08 5.90
N LYS A 57 -0.68 -3.69 4.62
CA LYS A 57 -0.08 -2.45 4.10
C LYS A 57 -0.64 -1.21 4.76
N GLU A 58 -1.94 -1.18 5.06
CA GLU A 58 -2.57 -0.10 5.79
C GLU A 58 -2.03 0.02 7.22
N THR A 59 -1.88 -1.10 7.92
CA THR A 59 -1.26 -1.14 9.26
C THR A 59 0.17 -0.63 9.22
N LEU A 60 0.95 -1.04 8.22
CA LEU A 60 2.33 -0.58 8.02
C LEU A 60 2.41 0.93 7.73
N LEU A 61 1.44 1.50 6.98
CA LEU A 61 1.35 2.94 6.74
C LEU A 61 1.03 3.73 8.01
N ILE A 62 0.13 3.21 8.85
CA ILE A 62 -0.21 3.84 10.13
C ILE A 62 1.00 3.77 11.08
N GLN A 63 1.67 2.63 11.14
CA GLN A 63 2.88 2.46 11.95
C GLN A 63 4.02 3.37 11.45
N SER A 64 4.23 3.47 10.12
CA SER A 64 5.25 4.37 9.57
C SER A 64 4.94 5.83 9.91
N PHE A 65 3.66 6.22 9.90
CA PHE A 65 3.25 7.56 10.31
C PHE A 65 3.62 7.86 11.76
N TYR A 66 3.34 6.95 12.71
CA TYR A 66 3.73 7.16 14.11
C TYR A 66 5.25 7.25 14.29
N VAL A 67 6.01 6.41 13.58
CA VAL A 67 7.48 6.49 13.56
C VAL A 67 7.95 7.84 13.02
N SER A 68 7.32 8.34 11.95
CA SER A 68 7.64 9.64 11.35
C SER A 68 7.40 10.79 12.34
N LEU A 69 6.31 10.75 13.11
CA LEU A 69 6.00 11.77 14.12
C LEU A 69 6.98 11.73 15.29
N ALA A 70 7.31 10.54 15.80
CA ALA A 70 8.28 10.40 16.87
C ALA A 70 9.68 10.89 16.44
N LEU A 71 10.10 10.53 15.23
CA LEU A 71 11.36 10.98 14.65
C LEU A 71 11.36 12.50 14.43
N PHE A 72 10.25 13.06 13.94
CA PHE A 72 10.11 14.51 13.77
C PHE A 72 10.28 15.25 15.08
N GLY A 73 9.59 14.81 16.14
CA GLY A 73 9.69 15.42 17.47
C GLY A 73 11.11 15.37 18.04
N LEU A 74 11.82 14.25 17.87
CA LEU A 74 13.21 14.10 18.31
C LEU A 74 14.16 15.04 17.55
N LEU A 75 14.05 15.10 16.22
CA LEU A 75 14.87 16.00 15.42
C LEU A 75 14.57 17.47 15.72
N LEU A 76 13.30 17.81 15.97
CA LEU A 76 12.88 19.15 16.34
C LEU A 76 13.47 19.58 17.69
N ASP A 77 13.47 18.70 18.71
CA ASP A 77 14.11 18.98 20.00
C ASP A 77 15.61 19.26 19.83
N VAL A 78 16.33 18.40 19.10
CA VAL A 78 17.77 18.60 18.82
C VAL A 78 18.02 19.90 18.05
N ALA A 79 17.27 20.14 16.98
CA ALA A 79 17.40 21.35 16.15
C ALA A 79 17.13 22.62 16.97
N SER A 80 16.11 22.60 17.83
CA SER A 80 15.78 23.73 18.70
C SER A 80 16.94 24.08 19.63
N ARG A 81 17.56 23.07 20.26
CA ARG A 81 18.72 23.27 21.15
C ARG A 81 19.92 23.81 20.39
N LEU A 82 20.19 23.30 19.18
CA LEU A 82 21.30 23.79 18.36
C LEU A 82 21.10 25.25 17.94
N TYR A 83 19.88 25.60 17.54
CA TYR A 83 19.52 26.98 17.18
C TYR A 83 19.75 27.96 18.33
N TRP A 84 19.22 27.65 19.53
CA TRP A 84 19.36 28.53 20.69
C TRP A 84 20.81 28.66 21.20
N ASN A 85 21.65 27.66 20.95
CA ASN A 85 23.07 27.71 21.29
C ASN A 85 23.94 28.34 20.18
N GLY A 86 23.35 28.88 19.11
CA GLY A 86 24.09 29.48 17.98
C GLY A 86 24.92 28.47 17.16
N ARG A 87 24.64 27.17 17.31
CA ARG A 87 25.35 26.05 16.66
C ARG A 87 24.81 25.80 15.25
N LEU A 88 24.95 26.81 14.38
CA LEU A 88 24.34 26.82 13.05
C LEU A 88 24.91 25.77 12.10
N ALA A 89 26.21 25.45 12.21
CA ALA A 89 26.84 24.43 11.38
C ALA A 89 26.30 23.03 11.70
N GLU A 90 26.16 22.71 12.99
CA GLU A 90 25.54 21.44 13.42
C GLU A 90 24.05 21.40 13.08
N LEU A 91 23.35 22.53 13.19
CA LEU A 91 21.95 22.64 12.78
C LEU A 91 21.77 22.31 11.28
N ALA A 92 22.64 22.84 10.42
CA ALA A 92 22.64 22.52 8.99
C ALA A 92 22.84 21.01 8.75
N GLY A 93 23.75 20.38 9.48
CA GLY A 93 24.00 18.94 9.41
C GLY A 93 22.78 18.12 9.85
N VAL A 94 22.18 18.43 11.00
CA VAL A 94 20.96 17.77 11.50
C VAL A 94 19.80 17.95 10.53
N ALA A 95 19.63 19.15 9.97
CA ALA A 95 18.58 19.43 9.01
C ALA A 95 18.76 18.65 7.69
N ALA A 96 19.99 18.53 7.18
CA ALA A 96 20.27 17.71 6.01
C ALA A 96 19.97 16.22 6.25
N VAL A 97 20.33 15.70 7.42
CA VAL A 97 19.99 14.32 7.83
C VAL A 97 18.47 14.15 7.96
N GLY A 98 17.77 15.11 8.58
CA GLY A 98 16.31 15.12 8.68
C GLY A 98 15.64 15.05 7.30
N ALA A 99 16.05 15.92 6.36
CA ALA A 99 15.53 15.91 5.00
C ALA A 99 15.72 14.55 4.31
N LEU A 100 16.91 13.95 4.43
CA LEU A 100 17.21 12.63 3.87
C LEU A 100 16.31 11.54 4.47
N LEU A 101 16.17 11.51 5.79
CA LEU A 101 15.33 10.51 6.49
C LEU A 101 13.87 10.61 6.06
N PHE A 102 13.31 11.82 5.98
CA PHE A 102 11.93 12.02 5.55
C PHE A 102 11.70 11.72 4.06
N CYS A 103 12.69 11.93 3.20
CA CYS A 103 12.65 11.45 1.82
C CYS A 103 12.60 9.92 1.73
N LEU A 104 13.41 9.22 2.55
CA LEU A 104 13.41 7.76 2.61
C LEU A 104 12.07 7.21 3.14
N LEU A 105 11.54 7.81 4.22
CA LEU A 105 10.23 7.46 4.77
C LEU A 105 9.12 7.68 3.73
N SER A 106 9.09 8.86 3.08
CA SER A 106 8.11 9.18 2.03
C SER A 106 8.13 8.16 0.89
N ASN A 107 9.33 7.76 0.44
CA ASN A 107 9.48 6.74 -0.60
C ASN A 107 8.96 5.37 -0.13
N TRP A 108 9.16 5.02 1.14
CA TRP A 108 8.65 3.79 1.71
C TRP A 108 7.12 3.81 1.81
N SER A 109 6.55 4.87 2.39
CA SER A 109 5.09 5.09 2.47
C SER A 109 4.45 5.08 1.08
N LEU A 110 5.11 5.66 0.06
CA LEU A 110 4.64 5.61 -1.32
C LEU A 110 4.57 4.18 -1.87
N ARG A 111 5.55 3.33 -1.56
CA ARG A 111 5.54 1.91 -1.96
C ARG A 111 4.42 1.15 -1.27
N TYR A 112 4.22 1.39 0.03
CA TYR A 112 3.11 0.78 0.76
C TYR A 112 1.75 1.23 0.23
N ARG A 113 1.59 2.52 -0.10
CA ARG A 113 0.39 3.03 -0.75
C ARG A 113 0.11 2.32 -2.08
N ARG A 114 1.12 2.18 -2.94
CA ARG A 114 0.99 1.48 -4.22
C ARG A 114 0.63 0.01 -4.04
N GLY A 115 1.31 -0.69 -3.12
CA GLY A 115 1.01 -2.09 -2.81
C GLY A 115 -0.39 -2.27 -2.23
N ARG A 116 -0.77 -1.40 -1.29
CA ARG A 116 -2.12 -1.30 -0.73
C ARG A 116 -3.14 -1.19 -1.86
N ASN A 117 -3.03 -0.15 -2.70
CA ASN A 117 -3.96 0.08 -3.81
C ASN A 117 -4.02 -1.12 -4.78
N ALA A 118 -2.89 -1.76 -5.09
CA ALA A 118 -2.86 -2.92 -5.98
C ALA A 118 -3.57 -4.16 -5.41
N ALA A 119 -3.37 -4.48 -4.12
CA ALA A 119 -4.07 -5.58 -3.45
C ALA A 119 -5.58 -5.38 -3.49
N TRP A 120 -5.94 -4.12 -3.37
CA TRP A 120 -7.28 -3.63 -3.28
C TRP A 120 -8.01 -3.50 -4.63
N ASP A 121 -7.28 -3.15 -5.69
CA ASP A 121 -7.72 -3.29 -7.07
C ASP A 121 -7.97 -4.75 -7.41
N ARG A 122 -7.03 -5.65 -7.07
CA ARG A 122 -7.19 -7.11 -7.29
C ARG A 122 -8.43 -7.65 -6.59
N ARG A 123 -8.70 -7.22 -5.36
CA ARG A 123 -9.92 -7.60 -4.64
C ARG A 123 -11.17 -7.17 -5.39
N SER A 124 -11.18 -5.94 -5.93
CA SER A 124 -12.32 -5.45 -6.72
C SER A 124 -12.48 -6.15 -8.06
N GLU A 125 -11.38 -6.53 -8.72
CA GLU A 125 -11.43 -7.32 -9.95
C GLU A 125 -12.07 -8.70 -9.70
N ILE A 126 -11.80 -9.32 -8.55
CA ILE A 126 -12.44 -10.59 -8.16
C ILE A 126 -13.92 -10.39 -7.84
N GLU A 127 -14.29 -9.32 -7.12
CA GLU A 127 -15.70 -8.98 -6.84
C GLU A 127 -16.48 -8.78 -8.15
N ASP A 128 -15.95 -7.97 -9.07
CA ASP A 128 -16.55 -7.68 -10.37
C ASP A 128 -16.64 -8.94 -11.27
N TYR A 129 -15.69 -9.87 -11.14
CA TYR A 129 -15.72 -11.15 -11.84
C TYR A 129 -16.83 -12.05 -11.27
N VAL A 130 -16.87 -12.25 -9.95
CA VAL A 130 -17.88 -13.11 -9.31
C VAL A 130 -19.30 -12.57 -9.57
N GLU A 131 -19.50 -11.25 -9.57
CA GLU A 131 -20.80 -10.62 -9.87
C GLU A 131 -21.33 -11.00 -11.26
N ARG A 132 -20.44 -11.06 -12.25
CA ARG A 132 -20.82 -11.38 -13.63
C ARG A 132 -21.13 -12.85 -13.85
N VAL A 133 -20.63 -13.74 -13.00
CA VAL A 133 -20.72 -15.19 -13.23
C VAL A 133 -21.68 -15.88 -12.27
N ASP A 134 -21.63 -15.57 -10.98
CA ASP A 134 -22.45 -16.23 -9.96
C ASP A 134 -22.81 -15.25 -8.84
N ASP A 135 -23.84 -14.45 -9.08
CA ASP A 135 -24.39 -13.52 -8.10
C ASP A 135 -24.93 -14.24 -6.84
N ALA A 136 -25.28 -15.52 -6.93
CA ALA A 136 -25.69 -16.30 -5.76
C ALA A 136 -24.50 -16.62 -4.83
N LEU A 137 -23.29 -16.76 -5.37
CA LEU A 137 -22.07 -16.93 -4.59
C LEU A 137 -21.70 -15.67 -3.79
N LEU A 138 -21.91 -14.49 -4.39
CA LEU A 138 -21.77 -13.20 -3.71
C LEU A 138 -22.77 -13.06 -2.57
N ARG A 139 -24.05 -13.34 -2.83
CA ARG A 139 -25.11 -13.25 -1.82
C ARG A 139 -24.96 -14.27 -0.69
N SER A 140 -24.51 -15.49 -0.98
CA SER A 140 -24.29 -16.53 0.05
C SER A 140 -23.07 -16.24 0.94
N ASN A 141 -22.11 -15.45 0.44
CA ASN A 141 -20.92 -15.03 1.16
C ASN A 141 -20.91 -13.52 1.47
N ASP A 142 -22.07 -12.89 1.63
CA ASP A 142 -22.25 -11.46 1.91
C ASP A 142 -21.41 -10.98 3.12
N ALA A 143 -21.26 -11.85 4.14
CA ALA A 143 -20.38 -11.57 5.29
C ALA A 143 -18.89 -11.41 4.93
N LYS A 144 -18.43 -12.02 3.84
CA LYS A 144 -17.05 -11.94 3.32
C LYS A 144 -16.91 -10.87 2.23
N PHE A 145 -17.95 -10.63 1.43
CA PHE A 145 -17.96 -9.64 0.33
C PHE A 145 -18.52 -8.28 0.77
N LYS A 146 -17.67 -7.48 1.45
CA LYS A 146 -18.07 -6.21 2.11
C LYS A 146 -18.50 -5.04 1.20
N ARG A 147 -18.49 -5.16 -0.13
CA ARG A 147 -18.96 -4.07 -1.02
C ARG A 147 -20.49 -4.00 -1.15
N LEU A 148 -21.20 -4.99 -0.62
CA LEU A 148 -22.65 -5.09 -0.78
C LEU A 148 -23.35 -4.29 0.33
N THR A 149 -23.67 -3.03 0.05
CA THR A 149 -24.56 -2.26 0.92
C THR A 149 -25.98 -2.70 0.61
N ARG A 150 -26.65 -3.35 1.58
CA ARG A 150 -28.02 -3.83 1.41
C ARG A 150 -28.95 -2.62 1.27
N VAL A 151 -29.54 -2.46 0.09
CA VAL A 151 -30.51 -1.40 -0.19
C VAL A 151 -31.88 -1.85 0.32
N GLU A 152 -32.73 -0.91 0.72
CA GLU A 152 -34.05 -1.09 1.34
C GLU A 152 -34.99 -2.08 0.60
N ASN A 153 -34.77 -2.30 -0.70
CA ASN A 153 -35.56 -3.22 -1.53
C ASN A 153 -35.05 -4.68 -1.53
N GLY A 154 -34.11 -5.03 -0.64
CA GLY A 154 -33.51 -6.37 -0.60
C GLY A 154 -32.54 -6.67 -1.75
N ARG A 155 -32.24 -5.66 -2.59
CA ARG A 155 -31.16 -5.70 -3.57
C ARG A 155 -29.89 -5.14 -2.96
N TYR A 156 -28.75 -5.61 -3.43
CA TYR A 156 -27.45 -5.09 -3.02
C TYR A 156 -27.00 -4.01 -4.00
N ARG A 157 -26.34 -2.97 -3.50
CA ARG A 157 -25.67 -1.96 -4.31
C ARG A 157 -24.20 -1.98 -3.94
N LEU A 158 -23.34 -2.20 -4.94
CA LEU A 158 -21.94 -1.82 -4.79
C LEU A 158 -21.89 -0.31 -4.57
N ASP A 159 -21.37 0.11 -3.42
CA ASP A 159 -21.04 1.53 -3.27
C ASP A 159 -20.07 1.90 -4.40
N GLY A 160 -20.46 2.90 -5.20
CA GLY A 160 -19.70 3.31 -6.39
C GLY A 160 -18.34 3.90 -6.05
N GLN A 161 -18.08 4.19 -4.78
CA GLN A 161 -16.76 4.57 -4.29
C GLN A 161 -15.93 3.32 -4.03
N ARG A 162 -14.78 3.24 -4.69
CA ARG A 162 -13.75 2.25 -4.35
C ARG A 162 -13.40 2.46 -2.87
N TRP A 163 -13.44 1.40 -2.08
CA TRP A 163 -13.28 1.45 -0.62
C TRP A 163 -11.88 1.96 -0.17
N TYR A 164 -10.94 2.18 -1.09
CA TYR A 164 -9.67 2.89 -0.87
C TYR A 164 -9.66 4.39 -1.22
N GLU A 165 -10.68 4.90 -1.90
CA GLU A 165 -10.76 6.32 -2.32
C GLU A 165 -11.34 7.22 -1.21
N THR A 166 -12.02 6.65 -0.23
CA THR A 166 -12.61 7.42 0.87
C THR A 166 -11.53 7.84 1.88
N GLY A 167 -10.99 9.05 1.73
CA GLY A 167 -10.16 9.69 2.75
C GLY A 167 -8.87 8.93 3.08
N SER A 168 -8.18 8.43 2.05
CA SER A 168 -6.97 7.61 2.15
C SER A 168 -5.93 8.22 3.10
N ILE A 169 -5.87 7.68 4.32
CA ILE A 169 -4.83 7.98 5.32
C ILE A 169 -3.44 7.90 4.67
N ALA A 170 -3.24 7.02 3.70
CA ALA A 170 -1.98 6.89 2.96
C ALA A 170 -1.54 8.18 2.24
N ASP A 171 -2.48 8.97 1.70
CA ASP A 171 -2.14 10.24 1.05
C ASP A 171 -1.73 11.27 2.09
N LEU A 172 -2.47 11.35 3.19
CA LEU A 172 -2.13 12.22 4.31
C LEU A 172 -0.72 11.90 4.84
N VAL A 173 -0.38 10.62 5.03
CA VAL A 173 0.94 10.19 5.50
C VAL A 173 2.03 10.64 4.53
N VAL A 174 1.90 10.32 3.24
CA VAL A 174 2.92 10.67 2.23
C VAL A 174 3.11 12.18 2.12
N TYR A 175 2.03 12.96 2.05
CA TYR A 175 2.13 14.42 1.95
C TYR A 175 2.70 15.06 3.23
N THR A 176 2.38 14.50 4.40
CA THR A 176 2.95 14.97 5.68
C THR A 176 4.44 14.71 5.73
N GLU A 177 4.90 13.50 5.38
CA GLU A 177 6.32 13.15 5.37
C GLU A 177 7.11 14.00 4.37
N LEU A 178 6.55 14.24 3.17
CA LEU A 178 7.15 15.15 2.18
C LEU A 178 7.21 16.60 2.68
N GLY A 179 6.14 17.07 3.33
CA GLY A 179 6.08 18.41 3.92
C GLY A 179 7.14 18.61 5.01
N ILE A 180 7.31 17.61 5.88
CA ILE A 180 8.36 17.62 6.91
C ILE A 180 9.76 17.59 6.26
N GLY A 181 9.96 16.76 5.24
CA GLY A 181 11.23 16.73 4.50
C GLY A 181 11.57 18.09 3.86
N ALA A 182 10.59 18.75 3.25
CA ALA A 182 10.75 20.09 2.68
C ALA A 182 11.06 21.15 3.75
N LEU A 183 10.42 21.07 4.92
CA LEU A 183 10.73 21.94 6.05
C LEU A 183 12.20 21.80 6.47
N TRP A 184 12.73 20.59 6.55
CA TRP A 184 14.14 20.36 6.88
C TRP A 184 15.10 20.94 5.84
N VAL A 185 14.75 20.88 4.55
CA VAL A 185 15.54 21.55 3.49
C VAL A 185 15.59 23.06 3.72
N VAL A 186 14.45 23.69 4.05
CA VAL A 186 14.39 25.12 4.35
C VAL A 186 15.26 25.48 5.55
N VAL A 187 15.21 24.70 6.62
CA VAL A 187 16.05 24.90 7.81
C VAL A 187 17.54 24.78 7.47
N ALA A 188 17.93 23.78 6.67
CA ALA A 188 19.31 23.61 6.25
C ALA A 188 19.80 24.81 5.41
N THR A 189 19.00 25.26 4.44
CA THR A 189 19.34 26.42 3.61
C THR A 189 19.47 27.69 4.44
N TYR A 190 18.56 27.91 5.39
CA TYR A 190 18.63 29.05 6.31
C TYR A 190 19.91 29.03 7.16
N ALA A 191 20.25 27.87 7.75
CA ALA A 191 21.44 27.74 8.58
C ALA A 191 22.73 28.00 7.78
N VAL A 192 22.82 27.49 6.55
CA VAL A 192 23.96 27.73 5.65
C VAL A 192 24.04 29.20 5.22
N ALA A 193 22.91 29.82 4.85
CA ALA A 193 22.88 31.22 4.44
C ALA A 193 23.27 32.19 5.57
N THR A 194 23.01 31.81 6.83
CA THR A 194 23.36 32.64 7.99
C THR A 194 24.84 32.51 8.38
N LEU A 195 25.52 31.45 7.93
CA LEU A 195 26.95 31.24 8.17
C LEU A 195 27.85 31.94 7.14
N ALA A 196 27.31 32.27 5.96
CA ALA A 196 28.02 32.89 4.84
C ALA A 196 28.11 34.41 5.00
#